data_AF-A0A3B0V6A7-F1
#
_entry.id   AF-A0A3B0V6A7-F1
#
_cell.length_a   1.000
_cell.length_b   1.000
_cell.length_c   1.000
_cell.angle_alpha   90.00
_cell.angle_beta   90.00
_cell.angle_gamma   90.00
#
_symmetry.space_group_name_H-M   'P 1'
#
loop_
_entity.id
_entity.type
_entity.pdbx_description
1 polymer ?
#
loop_
_entity_poly.entity_id
_entity_poly.type
_entity_poly.pdbx_seq_one_letter_code
_entity_poly.pdbx_strand_id
1 'polypeptide(L)'
;TTVLKEIANGISENHTDVHLMVVLIGERPEEVTDMDRSIDGEVISSTFDEPVRQHCKVAEMALARAKRLVEGGRDVVILLDSITRLARAYNLVVSPSGRTLSGGLDPTALYPPKRFFGAARNLEFGGSLTIIGTCLVDTGSRMDDVIYEEFKGTGNMELLLSRRLQERRVFPAFDIERSSTRREDLLLSGDELQRVYMMRRMLGHLMDTPGYDVSTATAAVMDRLRATKTNYEFLETLTKDMM
;
A
#
# COMPACT_ATOMS: atom_id res chain seq x y z
N THR A 1 4.69 -3.58 8.54
CA THR A 1 3.56 -3.57 9.49
C THR A 1 3.23 -2.19 10.05
N THR A 2 4.15 -1.38 10.60
CA THR A 2 3.80 -0.06 11.21
C THR A 2 2.99 0.86 10.31
N VAL A 3 3.39 1.04 9.04
CA VAL A 3 2.67 1.89 8.09
C VAL A 3 1.21 1.45 7.90
N LEU A 4 0.95 0.14 7.80
CA LEU A 4 -0.43 -0.36 7.69
C LEU A 4 -1.26 -0.06 8.94
N LYS A 5 -0.67 -0.14 10.13
CA LYS A 5 -1.36 0.22 11.37
C LYS A 5 -1.68 1.72 11.44
N GLU A 6 -0.73 2.56 11.04
CA GLU A 6 -0.96 4.02 10.98
C GLU A 6 -2.05 4.37 9.97
N ILE A 7 -2.08 3.70 8.82
CA ILE A 7 -3.18 3.83 7.85
C ILE A 7 -4.51 3.38 8.45
N ALA A 8 -4.55 2.20 9.09
CA ALA A 8 -5.74 1.68 9.75
C ALA A 8 -6.32 2.67 10.77
N ASN A 9 -5.48 3.15 11.68
CA ASN A 9 -5.88 4.08 12.73
C ASN A 9 -6.28 5.44 12.16
N GLY A 10 -5.55 5.95 11.16
CA GLY A 10 -5.92 7.16 10.45
C GLY A 10 -7.29 7.06 9.78
N ILE A 11 -7.63 5.89 9.21
CA ILE A 11 -8.97 5.66 8.64
C ILE A 11 -10.02 5.64 9.75
N SER A 12 -9.81 4.84 10.81
CA SER A 12 -10.81 4.69 11.88
C SER A 12 -11.07 6.00 12.64
N GLU A 13 -10.06 6.86 12.80
CA GLU A 13 -10.21 8.17 13.45
C GLU A 13 -10.94 9.20 12.57
N ASN A 14 -10.64 9.23 11.26
CA ASN A 14 -11.15 10.27 10.37
C ASN A 14 -12.43 9.87 9.60
N HIS A 15 -12.73 8.57 9.50
CA HIS A 15 -13.81 8.02 8.67
C HIS A 15 -14.55 6.88 9.40
N THR A 16 -15.38 7.22 10.39
CA THR A 16 -16.07 6.24 11.25
C THR A 16 -17.15 5.40 10.54
N ASP A 17 -17.57 5.82 9.34
CA ASP A 17 -18.57 5.14 8.51
C ASP A 17 -17.98 4.01 7.63
N VAL A 18 -16.68 4.12 7.33
CA VAL A 18 -15.93 3.14 6.54
C VAL A 18 -15.82 1.80 7.27
N HIS A 19 -16.03 0.71 6.52
CA HIS A 19 -15.76 -0.62 7.05
C HIS A 19 -14.30 -1.01 6.83
N LEU A 20 -13.51 -1.01 7.90
CA LEU A 20 -12.13 -1.43 7.86
C LEU A 20 -11.99 -2.95 8.07
N MET A 21 -11.35 -3.61 7.10
CA MET A 21 -10.99 -5.02 7.15
C MET A 21 -9.47 -5.15 6.97
N VAL A 22 -8.79 -5.86 7.86
CA VAL A 22 -7.37 -6.19 7.73
C VAL A 22 -7.24 -7.68 7.42
N VAL A 23 -6.64 -8.01 6.28
CA VAL A 23 -6.49 -9.38 5.79
C VAL A 23 -5.01 -9.77 5.86
N LEU A 24 -4.67 -10.68 6.77
CA LEU A 24 -3.29 -11.11 7.01
C LEU A 24 -3.08 -12.54 6.48
N ILE A 25 -2.16 -12.70 5.53
CA ILE A 25 -1.93 -13.96 4.80
C ILE A 25 -0.49 -14.41 4.98
N GLY A 26 -0.30 -15.57 5.61
CA GLY A 26 1.01 -16.17 5.81
C GLY A 26 1.93 -15.37 6.73
N GLU A 27 1.37 -14.48 7.56
CA GLU A 27 2.10 -13.71 8.58
C GLU A 27 2.21 -14.48 9.89
N ARG A 28 3.04 -13.96 10.81
CA ARG A 28 3.31 -14.65 12.07
C ARG A 28 2.18 -14.46 13.08
N PRO A 29 1.87 -15.45 13.94
CA PRO A 29 0.81 -15.33 14.94
C PRO A 29 0.95 -14.11 15.86
N GLU A 30 2.19 -13.74 16.22
CA GLU A 30 2.46 -12.55 17.03
C GLU A 30 2.13 -11.24 16.31
N GLU A 31 2.34 -11.18 14.99
CA GLU A 31 2.02 -10.01 14.16
C GLU A 31 0.50 -9.88 13.97
N VAL A 32 -0.22 -11.00 13.86
CA VAL A 32 -1.69 -11.03 13.83
C VAL A 32 -2.27 -10.51 15.13
N THR A 33 -1.77 -11.01 16.27
CA THR A 33 -2.24 -10.59 17.60
C THR A 33 -1.94 -9.11 17.85
N ASP A 34 -0.78 -8.65 17.42
CA ASP A 34 -0.36 -7.26 17.52
C ASP A 34 -1.24 -6.35 16.65
N MET A 35 -1.62 -6.76 15.44
CA MET A 35 -2.57 -6.03 14.59
C MET A 35 -3.96 -5.95 15.22
N ASP A 36 -4.51 -7.08 15.65
CA ASP A 36 -5.85 -7.20 16.26
C ASP A 36 -6.04 -6.30 17.48
N ARG A 37 -4.99 -6.13 18.28
CA ARG A 37 -5.02 -5.24 19.46
C ARG A 37 -4.77 -3.78 19.14
N SER A 38 -4.23 -3.46 17.96
CA SER A 38 -3.76 -2.12 17.61
C SER A 38 -4.73 -1.30 16.77
N ILE A 39 -5.75 -1.93 16.18
CA ILE A 39 -6.63 -1.32 15.18
C ILE A 39 -8.10 -1.54 15.54
N ASP A 40 -8.94 -0.54 15.28
CA ASP A 40 -10.39 -0.67 15.39
C ASP A 40 -10.98 -1.06 14.03
N GLY A 41 -11.17 -2.36 13.84
CA GLY A 41 -11.60 -2.95 12.57
C GLY A 41 -11.64 -4.48 12.62
N GLU A 42 -12.12 -5.09 11.53
CA GLU A 42 -12.21 -6.55 11.43
C GLU A 42 -10.85 -7.13 11.01
N VAL A 43 -10.19 -7.91 11.87
CA VAL A 43 -8.97 -8.67 11.51
C VAL A 43 -9.33 -10.08 11.06
N ILE A 44 -8.96 -10.40 9.82
CA ILE A 44 -9.14 -11.70 9.18
C ILE A 44 -7.75 -12.24 8.87
N SER A 45 -7.39 -13.42 9.39
CA SER A 45 -6.04 -13.94 9.21
C SER A 45 -5.99 -15.42 8.84
N SER A 46 -4.93 -15.79 8.12
CA SER A 46 -4.45 -17.16 7.98
C SER A 46 -2.94 -17.13 8.17
N THR A 47 -2.46 -17.56 9.35
CA THR A 47 -1.03 -17.51 9.72
C THR A 47 -0.21 -18.47 8.87
N PHE A 48 1.13 -18.35 8.89
CA PHE A 48 2.01 -19.24 8.11
C PHE A 48 1.91 -20.73 8.50
N ASP A 49 1.36 -21.05 9.66
CA ASP A 49 1.13 -22.43 10.12
C ASP A 49 -0.03 -23.12 9.38
N GLU A 50 -0.90 -22.34 8.74
CA GLU A 50 -2.07 -22.84 8.03
C GLU A 50 -1.70 -23.43 6.65
N PRO A 51 -2.46 -24.42 6.15
CA PRO A 51 -2.26 -24.94 4.80
C PRO A 51 -2.42 -23.84 3.74
N VAL A 52 -1.62 -23.90 2.66
CA VAL A 52 -1.65 -22.87 1.60
C VAL A 52 -3.02 -22.67 0.96
N ARG A 53 -3.84 -23.73 0.85
CA ARG A 53 -5.24 -23.61 0.37
C ARG A 53 -6.10 -22.74 1.29
N GLN A 54 -5.81 -22.72 2.58
CA GLN A 54 -6.53 -21.91 3.56
C GLN A 54 -6.25 -20.42 3.35
N HIS A 55 -5.01 -20.04 3.00
CA HIS A 55 -4.68 -18.66 2.61
C HIS A 55 -5.57 -18.16 1.47
N CYS A 56 -5.67 -18.94 0.39
CA CYS A 56 -6.51 -18.59 -0.76
C CYS A 56 -7.99 -18.48 -0.37
N LYS A 57 -8.50 -19.46 0.40
CA LYS A 57 -9.90 -19.50 0.83
C LYS A 57 -10.26 -18.31 1.72
N VAL A 58 -9.42 -17.97 2.69
CA VAL A 58 -9.62 -16.83 3.60
C VAL A 58 -9.66 -15.52 2.82
N ALA A 59 -8.73 -15.32 1.88
CA ALA A 59 -8.73 -14.14 1.01
C ALA A 59 -10.00 -14.07 0.14
N GLU A 60 -10.42 -15.18 -0.47
CA GLU A 60 -11.65 -15.22 -1.28
C GLU A 60 -12.90 -14.88 -0.48
N MET A 61 -13.00 -15.40 0.75
CA MET A 61 -14.11 -15.09 1.67
C MET A 61 -14.12 -13.62 2.09
N ALA A 62 -12.95 -13.06 2.44
CA ALA A 62 -12.81 -11.65 2.80
C ALA A 62 -13.24 -10.74 1.63
N LEU A 63 -12.80 -11.06 0.41
CA LEU A 63 -13.19 -10.30 -0.78
C LEU A 63 -14.69 -10.41 -1.09
N ALA A 64 -15.25 -11.61 -1.01
CA ALA A 64 -16.67 -11.83 -1.26
C ALA A 64 -17.52 -11.02 -0.26
N ARG A 65 -17.12 -11.04 1.01
CA ARG A 65 -17.75 -10.25 2.08
C ARG A 65 -17.68 -8.74 1.79
N ALA A 66 -16.50 -8.22 1.44
CA ALA A 66 -16.33 -6.81 1.10
C ALA A 66 -17.24 -6.39 -0.07
N LYS A 67 -17.31 -7.21 -1.13
CA LYS A 67 -18.20 -6.94 -2.28
C LYS A 67 -19.68 -6.85 -1.89
N ARG A 68 -20.16 -7.73 -1.01
CA ARG A 68 -21.56 -7.69 -0.54
C ARG A 68 -21.85 -6.41 0.25
N LEU A 69 -20.90 -5.94 1.05
CA LEU A 69 -21.04 -4.67 1.77
C LEU A 69 -21.08 -3.46 0.81
N VAL A 70 -20.23 -3.45 -0.21
CA VAL A 70 -20.15 -2.39 -1.22
C VAL A 70 -21.43 -2.34 -2.06
N GLU A 71 -21.97 -3.50 -2.43
CA GLU A 71 -23.29 -3.60 -3.10
C GLU A 71 -24.43 -3.11 -2.21
N GLY A 72 -24.28 -3.20 -0.89
CA GLY A 72 -25.20 -2.60 0.09
C GLY A 72 -25.02 -1.09 0.28
N GLY A 73 -24.13 -0.43 -0.48
CA GLY A 73 -23.89 1.00 -0.42
C GLY A 73 -22.82 1.45 0.58
N ARG A 74 -22.04 0.52 1.16
CA ARG A 74 -21.04 0.84 2.17
C ARG A 74 -19.65 1.01 1.58
N ASP A 75 -18.89 2.00 2.07
CA ASP A 75 -17.46 2.11 1.79
C ASP A 75 -16.65 1.10 2.60
N VAL A 76 -15.80 0.35 1.93
CA VAL A 76 -15.00 -0.73 2.52
C VAL A 76 -13.53 -0.54 2.17
N VAL A 77 -12.67 -0.66 3.18
CA VAL A 77 -11.21 -0.70 3.01
C VAL A 77 -10.70 -2.09 3.39
N ILE A 78 -9.92 -2.71 2.51
CA ILE A 78 -9.13 -3.90 2.81
C ILE A 78 -7.66 -3.51 2.89
N LEU A 79 -7.05 -3.72 4.06
CA LEU A 79 -5.60 -3.68 4.23
C LEU A 79 -5.06 -5.10 4.14
N LEU A 80 -4.40 -5.45 3.03
CA LEU A 80 -3.88 -6.79 2.76
C LEU A 80 -2.37 -6.86 3.06
N ASP A 81 -1.98 -7.74 3.99
CA ASP A 81 -0.57 -8.07 4.27
C ASP A 81 -0.36 -9.58 4.05
N SER A 82 0.11 -10.05 2.89
CA SER A 82 0.55 -9.30 1.70
C SER A 82 0.03 -9.89 0.38
N ILE A 83 -0.01 -9.06 -0.68
CA ILE A 83 -0.40 -9.54 -2.02
C ILE A 83 0.63 -10.53 -2.58
N THR A 84 1.91 -10.37 -2.22
CA THR A 84 2.99 -11.27 -2.64
C THR A 84 2.80 -12.67 -2.06
N ARG A 85 2.51 -12.79 -0.76
CA ARG A 85 2.25 -14.09 -0.12
C ARG A 85 0.98 -14.73 -0.69
N LEU A 86 -0.07 -13.94 -0.96
CA LEU A 86 -1.28 -14.45 -1.59
C LEU A 86 -1.00 -15.00 -3.01
N ALA A 87 -0.23 -14.29 -3.83
CA ALA A 87 0.15 -14.74 -5.16
C ALA A 87 0.99 -16.02 -5.14
N ARG A 88 1.95 -16.12 -4.20
CA ARG A 88 2.71 -17.35 -3.94
C ARG A 88 1.81 -18.50 -3.54
N ALA A 89 0.80 -18.25 -2.69
CA ALA A 89 -0.15 -19.27 -2.28
C ALA A 89 -0.94 -19.83 -3.48
N TYR A 90 -1.45 -18.97 -4.36
CA TYR A 90 -2.11 -19.42 -5.58
C TYR A 90 -1.19 -20.21 -6.51
N ASN A 91 0.09 -19.83 -6.63
CA ASN A 91 1.06 -20.57 -7.45
C ASN A 91 1.30 -22.01 -6.99
N LEU A 92 1.12 -22.30 -5.70
CA LEU A 92 1.25 -23.65 -5.15
C LEU A 92 -0.04 -24.46 -5.22
N VAL A 93 -1.20 -23.82 -5.37
CA VAL A 93 -2.52 -24.46 -5.33
C VAL A 93 -3.08 -24.72 -6.74
N VAL A 94 -2.81 -23.82 -7.69
CA VAL A 94 -3.34 -23.92 -9.05
C VAL A 94 -2.67 -25.06 -9.80
N SER A 95 -3.46 -25.81 -10.58
CA SER A 95 -2.93 -26.86 -11.44
C SER A 95 -2.05 -26.25 -12.53
N PRO A 96 -0.83 -26.76 -12.76
CA PRO A 96 0.08 -26.19 -13.75
C PRO A 96 -0.55 -26.17 -15.14
N SER A 97 -0.47 -25.02 -15.80
CA SER A 97 -0.91 -24.80 -17.19
C SER A 97 0.03 -25.40 -18.23
N GLY A 98 1.22 -25.87 -17.79
CA GLY A 98 2.31 -26.31 -18.65
C GLY A 98 3.16 -25.16 -19.22
N ARG A 99 2.86 -23.91 -18.85
CA ARG A 99 3.67 -22.73 -19.19
C ARG A 99 4.22 -22.11 -17.89
N THR A 100 5.48 -21.72 -17.92
CA THR A 100 6.15 -21.13 -16.75
C THR A 100 6.76 -19.79 -17.15
N LEU A 101 6.43 -18.74 -16.40
CA LEU A 101 7.07 -17.44 -16.50
C LEU A 101 8.44 -17.48 -15.79
N SER A 102 9.20 -16.39 -15.94
CA SER A 102 10.41 -16.19 -15.15
C SER A 102 10.12 -16.36 -13.65
N GLY A 103 11.04 -16.99 -12.92
CA GLY A 103 10.89 -17.21 -11.48
C GLY A 103 10.02 -18.40 -11.09
N GLY A 104 9.56 -19.24 -12.02
CA GLY A 104 8.79 -20.46 -11.69
C GLY A 104 7.31 -20.20 -11.43
N LEU A 105 6.80 -19.08 -11.92
CA LEU A 105 5.42 -18.65 -11.73
C LEU A 105 4.56 -19.14 -12.89
N ASP A 106 3.44 -19.78 -12.60
CA ASP A 106 2.45 -20.12 -13.62
C ASP A 106 1.59 -18.88 -13.94
N PRO A 107 1.41 -18.49 -15.22
CA PRO A 107 0.56 -17.35 -15.58
C PRO A 107 -0.87 -17.46 -15.03
N THR A 108 -1.41 -18.68 -14.94
CA THR A 108 -2.78 -18.91 -14.44
C THR A 108 -2.89 -18.68 -12.94
N ALA A 109 -1.79 -18.84 -12.20
CA ALA A 109 -1.74 -18.57 -10.76
C ALA A 109 -1.85 -17.08 -10.42
N LEU A 110 -1.49 -16.19 -11.36
CA LEU A 110 -1.66 -14.74 -11.19
C LEU A 110 -3.10 -14.26 -11.38
N TYR A 111 -3.95 -15.05 -12.04
CA TYR A 111 -5.31 -14.61 -12.33
C TYR A 111 -6.16 -14.34 -11.07
N PRO A 112 -6.25 -15.26 -10.09
CA PRO A 112 -7.00 -15.00 -8.86
C PRO A 112 -6.53 -13.79 -8.05
N PRO A 113 -5.22 -13.60 -7.75
CA PRO A 113 -4.79 -12.45 -6.96
C PRO A 113 -4.90 -11.13 -7.74
N LYS A 114 -4.73 -11.13 -9.08
CA LYS A 114 -5.04 -9.95 -9.92
C LYS A 114 -6.52 -9.59 -9.86
N ARG A 115 -7.41 -10.60 -9.89
CA ARG A 115 -8.86 -10.40 -9.72
C ARG A 115 -9.21 -9.90 -8.32
N PHE A 116 -8.48 -10.34 -7.29
CA PHE A 116 -8.62 -9.83 -5.93
C PHE A 116 -8.28 -8.34 -5.87
N PHE A 117 -7.07 -7.99 -6.31
CA PHE A 117 -6.59 -6.61 -6.22
C PHE A 117 -7.37 -5.65 -7.14
N GLY A 118 -7.66 -6.08 -8.38
CA GLY A 118 -8.50 -5.35 -9.33
C GLY A 118 -10.00 -5.31 -9.00
N ALA A 119 -10.41 -5.88 -7.86
CA ALA A 119 -11.76 -5.67 -7.36
C ALA A 119 -11.94 -4.25 -6.82
N ALA A 120 -10.86 -3.61 -6.33
CA ALA A 120 -10.89 -2.24 -5.83
C ALA A 120 -11.41 -1.28 -6.90
N ARG A 121 -12.41 -0.47 -6.54
CA ARG A 121 -13.07 0.50 -7.43
C ARG A 121 -14.01 1.40 -6.63
N ASN A 122 -14.23 2.60 -7.15
CA ASN A 122 -15.32 3.47 -6.74
C ASN A 122 -16.55 3.21 -7.62
N LEU A 123 -17.74 3.04 -7.04
CA LEU A 123 -18.99 2.84 -7.80
C LEU A 123 -19.83 4.12 -7.77
N GLU A 124 -20.39 4.52 -8.91
CA GLU A 124 -21.21 5.75 -9.02
C GLU A 124 -22.52 5.67 -8.23
N PHE A 125 -23.13 4.48 -8.15
CA PHE A 125 -24.42 4.23 -7.50
C PHE A 125 -24.34 3.20 -6.37
N GLY A 126 -23.17 3.11 -5.72
CA GLY A 126 -22.92 2.19 -4.60
C GLY A 126 -21.88 2.77 -3.65
N GLY A 127 -21.33 1.94 -2.76
CA GLY A 127 -20.15 2.31 -1.99
C GLY A 127 -18.86 2.20 -2.80
N SER A 128 -17.72 2.32 -2.14
CA SER A 128 -16.40 2.10 -2.72
C SER A 128 -15.68 0.91 -2.08
N LEU A 129 -14.85 0.23 -2.87
CA LEU A 129 -13.90 -0.78 -2.39
C LEU A 129 -12.48 -0.26 -2.57
N THR A 130 -11.82 0.07 -1.47
CA THR A 130 -10.40 0.42 -1.43
C THR A 130 -9.60 -0.79 -1.00
N ILE A 131 -8.52 -1.13 -1.71
CA ILE A 131 -7.60 -2.21 -1.31
C ILE A 131 -6.19 -1.64 -1.28
N ILE A 132 -5.53 -1.71 -0.13
CA ILE A 132 -4.11 -1.39 0.03
C ILE A 132 -3.41 -2.69 0.37
N GLY A 133 -2.64 -3.22 -0.58
CA GLY A 133 -1.87 -4.44 -0.40
C GLY A 133 -0.38 -4.15 -0.28
N THR A 134 0.29 -4.72 0.72
CA THR A 134 1.76 -4.70 0.76
C THR A 134 2.30 -5.65 -0.30
N CYS A 135 3.37 -5.21 -0.99
CA CYS A 135 4.11 -6.02 -1.94
C CYS A 135 5.58 -6.06 -1.52
N LEU A 136 6.16 -7.25 -1.48
CA LEU A 136 7.58 -7.41 -1.19
C LEU A 136 8.39 -7.17 -2.47
N VAL A 137 9.46 -6.39 -2.34
CA VAL A 137 10.43 -6.10 -3.40
C VAL A 137 11.85 -6.29 -2.86
N ASP A 138 12.83 -6.42 -3.75
CA ASP A 138 14.24 -6.60 -3.39
C ASP A 138 14.49 -7.81 -2.45
N THR A 139 13.70 -8.88 -2.62
CA THR A 139 13.80 -10.13 -1.82
C THR A 139 14.89 -11.06 -2.34
N GLY A 140 15.43 -10.79 -3.53
CA GLY A 140 16.31 -11.69 -4.27
C GLY A 140 15.57 -12.82 -5.00
N SER A 141 14.24 -12.87 -4.91
CA SER A 141 13.42 -13.84 -5.63
C SER A 141 12.88 -13.26 -6.94
N ARG A 142 13.29 -13.84 -8.08
CA ARG A 142 12.73 -13.49 -9.40
C ARG A 142 11.21 -13.64 -9.47
N MET A 143 10.63 -14.54 -8.67
CA MET A 143 9.18 -14.70 -8.58
C MET A 143 8.51 -13.44 -8.03
N ASP A 144 9.08 -12.85 -6.96
CA ASP A 144 8.53 -11.64 -6.35
C ASP A 144 8.66 -10.43 -7.28
N ASP A 145 9.78 -10.33 -8.00
CA ASP A 145 9.98 -9.26 -9.00
C ASP A 145 8.89 -9.32 -10.09
N VAL A 146 8.57 -10.51 -10.60
CA VAL A 146 7.50 -10.70 -11.59
C VAL A 146 6.12 -10.39 -10.99
N ILE A 147 5.87 -10.82 -9.75
CA ILE A 147 4.62 -10.51 -9.03
C ILE A 147 4.46 -8.99 -8.92
N TYR A 148 5.49 -8.28 -8.47
CA TYR A 148 5.47 -6.83 -8.32
C TYR A 148 5.14 -6.11 -9.63
N GLU A 149 5.81 -6.45 -10.73
CA GLU A 149 5.56 -5.83 -12.03
C GLU A 149 4.12 -6.07 -12.53
N GLU A 150 3.56 -7.25 -12.28
CA GLU A 150 2.18 -7.59 -12.65
C GLU A 150 1.13 -6.80 -11.83
N PHE A 151 1.41 -6.56 -10.55
CA PHE A 151 0.51 -5.78 -9.68
C PHE A 151 0.66 -4.28 -9.88
N LYS A 152 1.86 -3.78 -10.22
CA LYS A 152 2.09 -2.39 -10.60
C LYS A 152 1.22 -1.96 -11.79
N GLY A 153 1.07 -2.84 -12.78
CA GLY A 153 0.16 -2.59 -13.91
C GLY A 153 -1.32 -2.59 -13.54
N THR A 154 -1.69 -3.24 -12.44
CA THR A 154 -3.08 -3.41 -11.97
C THR A 154 -3.51 -2.28 -11.04
N GLY A 155 -2.60 -1.77 -10.21
CA GLY A 155 -2.86 -0.69 -9.25
C GLY A 155 -2.84 0.71 -9.85
N ASN A 156 -3.27 1.68 -9.05
CA ASN A 156 -3.25 3.10 -9.38
C ASN A 156 -2.55 3.98 -8.32
N MET A 157 -2.07 3.40 -7.21
CA MET A 157 -1.27 4.06 -6.18
C MET A 157 -0.10 3.16 -5.78
N GLU A 158 1.09 3.75 -5.66
CA GLU A 158 2.31 3.11 -5.20
C GLU A 158 2.97 3.96 -4.10
N LEU A 159 3.17 3.37 -2.92
CA LEU A 159 3.95 3.94 -1.82
C LEU A 159 5.20 3.08 -1.61
N LEU A 160 6.34 3.58 -2.09
CA LEU A 160 7.60 2.83 -2.02
C LEU A 160 8.32 3.13 -0.70
N LEU A 161 8.81 2.07 -0.06
CA LEU A 161 9.65 2.17 1.13
C LEU A 161 11.12 1.96 0.72
N SER A 162 11.98 2.91 1.09
CA SER A 162 13.40 2.86 0.76
C SER A 162 14.20 2.14 1.83
N ARG A 163 14.86 1.04 1.45
CA ARG A 163 15.82 0.34 2.31
C ARG A 163 16.94 1.26 2.78
N ARG A 164 17.39 2.18 1.92
CA ARG A 164 18.43 3.16 2.25
C ARG A 164 18.02 4.14 3.35
N LEU A 165 16.77 4.62 3.31
CA LEU A 165 16.22 5.47 4.38
C LEU A 165 16.15 4.72 5.69
N GLN A 166 15.65 3.47 5.65
CA GLN A 166 15.57 2.59 6.81
C GLN A 166 16.95 2.30 7.43
N GLU A 167 17.96 1.96 6.63
CA GLU A 167 19.34 1.70 7.09
C GLU A 167 19.97 2.91 7.77
N ARG A 168 19.61 4.12 7.33
CA ARG A 168 20.01 5.39 7.95
C ARG A 168 19.09 5.85 9.08
N ARG A 169 18.12 5.02 9.47
CA ARG A 169 17.13 5.30 10.53
C ARG A 169 16.28 6.55 10.29
N VAL A 170 16.02 6.88 9.02
CA VAL A 170 15.10 7.95 8.64
C VAL A 170 13.71 7.35 8.48
N PHE A 171 12.78 7.72 9.37
CA PHE A 171 11.40 7.24 9.37
C PHE A 171 10.38 8.41 9.34
N PRO A 172 9.23 8.23 8.64
CA PRO A 172 8.88 7.08 7.81
C PRO A 172 9.79 6.98 6.57
N ALA A 173 10.14 5.75 6.18
CA ALA A 173 11.13 5.48 5.14
C ALA A 173 10.53 5.60 3.73
N PHE A 174 9.72 6.63 3.48
CA PHE A 174 9.00 6.84 2.24
C PHE A 174 9.91 7.40 1.15
N ASP A 175 9.96 6.71 0.01
CA ASP A 175 10.57 7.21 -1.21
C ASP A 175 9.59 8.17 -1.90
N ILE A 176 9.63 9.44 -1.49
CA ILE A 176 8.69 10.46 -1.96
C ILE A 176 8.76 10.62 -3.48
N GLU A 177 9.97 10.57 -4.05
CA GLU A 177 10.20 10.75 -5.48
C GLU A 177 9.50 9.65 -6.30
N ARG A 178 9.70 8.38 -5.93
CA ARG A 178 9.16 7.24 -6.68
C ARG A 178 7.71 6.91 -6.36
N SER A 179 7.20 7.34 -5.21
CA SER A 179 5.80 7.11 -4.81
C SER A 179 4.85 8.03 -5.57
N SER A 180 3.72 7.51 -6.02
CA SER A 180 2.76 8.27 -6.83
C SER A 180 1.35 7.70 -6.78
N THR A 181 0.37 8.53 -7.13
CA THR A 181 -1.02 8.13 -7.34
C THR A 181 -1.49 8.65 -8.69
N ARG A 182 -2.09 7.77 -9.51
CA ARG A 182 -2.67 8.18 -10.79
C ARG A 182 -3.92 9.02 -10.54
N ARG A 183 -4.10 10.06 -11.36
CA ARG A 183 -5.27 10.96 -11.28
C ARG A 183 -5.44 11.62 -9.91
N GLU A 184 -4.33 12.01 -9.27
CA GLU A 184 -4.33 12.76 -8.01
C GLU A 184 -5.03 14.13 -8.12
N ASP A 185 -5.23 14.64 -9.34
CA ASP A 185 -6.06 15.82 -9.65
C ASP A 185 -7.53 15.69 -9.21
N LEU A 186 -8.01 14.45 -9.03
CA LEU A 186 -9.36 14.18 -8.54
C LEU A 186 -9.43 14.09 -7.00
N LEU A 187 -8.27 14.03 -6.33
CA LEU A 187 -8.17 13.80 -4.89
C LEU A 187 -7.71 15.04 -4.12
N LEU A 188 -6.88 15.87 -4.75
CA LEU A 188 -6.33 17.09 -4.17
C LEU A 188 -7.00 18.31 -4.80
N SER A 189 -7.20 19.37 -4.01
CA SER A 189 -7.64 20.66 -4.57
C SER A 189 -6.54 21.25 -5.48
N GLY A 190 -6.93 22.17 -6.37
CA GLY A 190 -5.99 22.80 -7.31
C GLY A 190 -4.81 23.51 -6.61
N ASP A 191 -5.05 24.16 -5.47
CA ASP A 191 -4.01 24.82 -4.67
C ASP A 191 -3.06 23.79 -4.03
N GLU A 192 -3.62 22.76 -3.37
CA GLU A 192 -2.83 21.69 -2.75
C GLU A 192 -1.96 20.97 -3.77
N LEU A 193 -2.50 20.64 -4.94
CA LEU A 193 -1.77 19.95 -5.99
C LEU A 193 -0.56 20.75 -6.47
N GLN A 194 -0.71 22.06 -6.70
CA GLN A 194 0.40 22.92 -7.11
C GLN A 194 1.49 22.98 -6.04
N ARG A 195 1.10 23.05 -4.75
CA ARG A 195 2.05 23.04 -3.63
C ARG A 195 2.78 21.70 -3.50
N VAL A 196 2.08 20.58 -3.66
CA VAL A 196 2.70 19.24 -3.68
C VAL A 196 3.71 19.11 -4.82
N TYR A 197 3.39 19.64 -6.00
CA TYR A 197 4.33 19.66 -7.14
C TYR A 197 5.54 20.57 -6.90
N MET A 198 5.35 21.68 -6.21
CA MET A 198 6.46 22.52 -5.77
C MET A 198 7.37 21.76 -4.78
N MET A 199 6.79 21.13 -3.74
CA MET A 199 7.54 20.32 -2.79
C MET A 199 8.36 19.22 -3.50
N ARG A 200 7.75 18.50 -4.45
CA ARG A 200 8.44 17.46 -5.22
C ARG A 200 9.61 18.02 -6.05
N ARG A 201 9.44 19.18 -6.69
CA ARG A 201 10.52 19.87 -7.43
C ARG A 201 11.65 20.31 -6.50
N MET A 202 11.33 20.85 -5.34
CA MET A 202 12.32 21.24 -4.32
C MET A 202 13.12 20.03 -3.83
N LEU A 203 12.45 18.90 -3.58
CA LEU A 203 13.12 17.65 -3.21
C LEU A 203 14.11 17.20 -4.30
N GLY A 204 13.68 17.24 -5.57
CA GLY A 204 14.57 16.95 -6.72
C GLY A 204 15.79 17.88 -6.77
N HIS A 205 15.58 19.19 -6.63
CA HIS A 205 16.68 20.16 -6.60
C HIS A 205 17.64 19.96 -5.42
N LEU A 206 17.13 19.58 -4.24
CA LEU A 206 17.98 19.21 -3.11
C LEU A 206 18.83 17.98 -3.44
N MET A 207 18.25 16.96 -4.07
CA MET A 207 18.98 15.75 -4.47
C MET A 207 20.06 16.01 -5.54
N ASP A 208 19.88 17.01 -6.39
CA ASP A 208 20.89 17.45 -7.37
C ASP A 208 22.03 18.27 -6.73
N THR A 209 21.85 18.75 -5.50
CA THR A 209 22.83 19.58 -4.81
C THR A 209 23.99 18.72 -4.28
N PRO A 210 25.27 19.07 -4.56
CA PRO A 210 26.41 18.32 -4.04
C PRO A 210 26.38 18.18 -2.51
N GLY A 211 26.49 16.94 -2.02
CA GLY A 211 26.44 16.62 -0.59
C GLY A 211 25.08 16.19 -0.08
N TYR A 212 24.03 16.32 -0.89
CA TYR A 212 22.72 15.73 -0.62
C TYR A 212 22.55 14.40 -1.34
N ASP A 213 21.82 13.52 -0.68
CA ASP A 213 21.34 12.26 -1.21
C ASP A 213 19.88 12.05 -0.76
N VAL A 214 19.16 11.06 -1.30
CA VAL A 214 17.73 10.85 -0.93
C VAL A 214 17.52 10.86 0.57
N SER A 215 18.45 10.34 1.38
CA SER A 215 18.24 10.31 2.82
C SER A 215 18.35 11.65 3.51
N THR A 216 19.33 12.46 3.12
CA THR A 216 19.53 13.80 3.68
C THR A 216 18.48 14.78 3.14
N ALA A 217 18.10 14.64 1.87
CA ALA A 217 17.03 15.43 1.26
C ALA A 217 15.67 15.11 1.88
N THR A 218 15.32 13.81 2.01
CA THR A 218 14.08 13.41 2.70
C THR A 218 14.09 13.83 4.17
N ALA A 219 15.21 13.69 4.89
CA ALA A 219 15.31 14.14 6.28
C ALA A 219 15.06 15.65 6.42
N ALA A 220 15.61 16.47 5.52
CA ALA A 220 15.38 17.92 5.53
C ALA A 220 13.89 18.28 5.31
N VAL A 221 13.21 17.57 4.40
CA VAL A 221 11.75 17.73 4.21
C VAL A 221 10.99 17.32 5.47
N MET A 222 11.36 16.21 6.10
CA MET A 222 10.73 15.72 7.33
C MET A 222 10.93 16.67 8.52
N ASP A 223 12.10 17.29 8.64
CA ASP A 223 12.37 18.25 9.72
C ASP A 223 11.53 19.52 9.56
N ARG A 224 11.33 19.99 8.33
CA ARG A 224 10.37 21.08 8.03
C ARG A 224 8.93 20.68 8.35
N LEU A 225 8.51 19.47 7.98
CA LEU A 225 7.17 18.97 8.28
C LEU A 225 6.91 18.94 9.80
N ARG A 226 7.86 18.43 10.58
CA ARG A 226 7.79 18.37 12.05
C ARG A 226 7.74 19.74 12.73
N ALA A 227 8.23 20.79 12.08
CA ALA A 227 8.18 22.15 12.61
C ALA A 227 6.77 22.78 12.48
N THR A 228 5.85 22.13 11.79
CA THR A 228 4.48 22.61 11.56
C THR A 228 3.44 21.71 12.21
N LYS A 229 2.23 22.25 12.44
CA LYS A 229 1.13 21.48 13.05
C LYS A 229 0.28 20.74 12.03
N THR A 230 0.20 21.26 10.80
CA THR A 230 -0.68 20.70 9.76
C THR A 230 0.05 20.65 8.42
N ASN A 231 -0.36 19.71 7.55
CA ASN A 231 0.19 19.60 6.20
C ASN A 231 -0.02 20.88 5.38
N TYR A 232 -1.14 21.59 5.61
CA TYR A 232 -1.40 22.86 4.94
C TYR A 232 -0.37 23.93 5.32
N GLU A 233 -0.11 24.10 6.62
CA GLU A 233 0.91 25.02 7.13
C GLU A 233 2.30 24.67 6.56
N PHE A 234 2.67 23.39 6.56
CA PHE A 234 3.90 22.91 5.92
C PHE A 234 4.00 23.33 4.45
N LEU A 235 2.97 23.02 3.65
CA LEU A 235 2.94 23.36 2.23
C LEU A 235 2.95 24.88 1.98
N GLU A 236 2.45 25.69 2.92
CA GLU A 236 2.59 27.14 2.86
C GLU A 236 4.02 27.63 3.06
N THR A 237 4.77 27.03 4.00
CA THR A 237 6.17 27.45 4.25
C THR A 237 7.04 27.31 3.01
N LEU A 238 6.81 26.25 2.21
CA LEU A 238 7.58 25.97 1.00
C LEU A 238 7.34 27.01 -0.10
N THR A 239 6.13 27.55 -0.19
CA THR A 239 5.80 28.63 -1.14
C THR A 239 6.36 29.99 -0.73
N LYS A 240 6.53 30.25 0.58
CA LYS A 240 7.00 31.54 1.10
C LYS A 240 8.51 31.71 0.95
N ASP A 241 9.30 30.63 1.06
CA ASP A 241 10.76 30.67 0.90
C ASP A 241 11.23 31.06 -0.53
N MET A 242 10.30 31.19 -1.49
CA MET A 242 10.59 31.54 -2.90
C MET A 242 10.09 32.93 -3.32
N MET A 243 9.37 33.66 -2.45
CA MET A 243 8.97 35.06 -2.66
C MET A 243 9.89 36.01 -1.89
#